data_AF-A0A202BR94-F1
#
_entry.id   AF-A0A202BR94-F1
#
_cell.length_a   1.000
_cell.length_b   1.000
_cell.length_c   1.000
_cell.angle_alpha   90.00
_cell.angle_beta   90.00
_cell.angle_gamma   90.00
#
_symmetry.space_group_name_H-M   'P 1'
#
loop_
_entity.id
_entity.type
_entity.pdbx_description
1 polymer ?
#
loop_
_entity_poly.entity_id
_entity_poly.type
_entity_poly.pdbx_seq_one_letter_code
_entity_poly.pdbx_strand_id
1 'polypeptide(L)'
;MSHKKKSPEFYEYYPKLFHDYFPDIDKVTIDLLSKAGFYFYQSILQLDAVIDNQENHRIFNVLDLQENAIKILSTIYEDGNNFWNLWETRKREFRKAISLEKNLWNNPSEENYNKVADMKSAFGKVAIDSLFIFSENSNNSEIYNLLLESHKYFSIGFQLYDDIIDFTEDFNKKQFNWAVYELSKTLDFSKYKYDVNILNKLFYIDGTSVILFEKSIYYLEKAKKVIEKLPPDSLWLDTICDFEKTILQTKDSVNCNYVISS
;
A
#
# COMPACT_ATOMS: atom_id res chain seq x y z
N MET A 1 1.97 24.57 -6.07
CA MET A 1 3.24 23.83 -6.00
C MET A 1 2.93 22.48 -5.37
N SER A 2 2.78 21.44 -6.19
CA SER A 2 2.54 20.06 -5.72
C SER A 2 3.87 19.52 -5.20
N HIS A 3 4.04 19.51 -3.89
CA HIS A 3 5.03 18.65 -3.26
C HIS A 3 4.52 17.22 -3.44
N LYS A 4 4.99 16.52 -4.49
CA LYS A 4 4.86 15.07 -4.57
C LYS A 4 5.41 14.53 -3.25
N LYS A 5 4.54 13.98 -2.39
CA LYS A 5 4.98 13.30 -1.17
C LYS A 5 6.02 12.26 -1.60
N LYS A 6 7.22 12.35 -1.03
CA LYS A 6 8.24 11.32 -1.19
C LYS A 6 7.59 10.02 -0.69
N SER A 7 7.71 8.94 -1.46
CA SER A 7 7.27 7.62 -1.00
C SER A 7 7.79 7.33 0.41
N PRO A 8 7.01 6.63 1.26
CA PRO A 8 7.48 6.26 2.59
C PRO A 8 8.86 5.61 2.57
N GLU A 9 9.74 6.02 3.47
CA GLU A 9 11.15 5.59 3.49
C GLU A 9 11.29 4.09 3.75
N PHE A 10 10.29 3.47 4.39
CA PHE A 10 10.29 2.03 4.64
C PHE A 10 10.31 1.17 3.37
N TYR A 11 9.96 1.71 2.19
CA TYR A 11 10.08 0.98 0.93
C TYR A 11 11.54 0.73 0.53
N GLU A 12 12.50 1.50 1.06
CA GLU A 12 13.94 1.29 0.82
C GLU A 12 14.47 0.01 1.49
N TYR A 13 13.77 -0.48 2.51
CA TYR A 13 14.18 -1.62 3.32
C TYR A 13 13.02 -2.56 3.67
N TYR A 14 12.04 -2.71 2.78
CA TYR A 14 10.78 -3.41 3.08
C TYR A 14 10.94 -4.82 3.68
N PRO A 15 11.86 -5.70 3.20
CA PRO A 15 12.11 -7.01 3.83
C PRO A 15 12.59 -6.92 5.27
N LYS A 16 13.36 -5.89 5.62
CA LYS A 16 13.86 -5.67 6.99
C LYS A 16 12.72 -5.48 8.00
N LEU A 17 11.57 -4.96 7.57
CA LEU A 17 10.40 -4.79 8.44
C LEU A 17 9.98 -6.12 9.09
N PHE A 18 10.17 -7.23 8.39
CA PHE A 18 9.69 -8.54 8.80
C PHE A 18 10.81 -9.43 9.38
N HIS A 19 12.06 -8.96 9.42
CA HIS A 19 13.22 -9.77 9.79
C HIS A 19 13.15 -10.31 11.22
N ASP A 20 12.58 -9.54 12.17
CA ASP A 20 12.45 -9.95 13.58
C ASP A 20 11.61 -11.23 13.76
N TYR A 21 10.80 -11.58 12.76
CA TYR A 21 10.00 -12.82 12.73
C TYR A 21 10.74 -14.02 12.12
N PHE A 22 11.89 -13.79 11.48
CA PHE A 22 12.74 -14.79 10.83
C PHE A 22 14.21 -14.58 11.24
N PRO A 23 14.54 -14.72 12.53
CA PRO A 23 15.85 -14.32 13.08
C PRO A 23 17.03 -15.14 12.55
N ASP A 24 16.78 -16.32 11.98
CA ASP A 24 17.81 -17.22 11.45
C ASP A 24 18.39 -16.72 10.11
N ILE A 25 17.75 -15.74 9.47
CA ILE A 25 18.21 -15.16 8.21
C ILE A 25 19.30 -14.13 8.52
N ASP A 26 20.43 -14.24 7.85
CA ASP A 26 21.55 -13.33 8.08
C ASP A 26 21.29 -11.93 7.48
N LYS A 27 21.94 -10.91 8.06
CA LYS A 27 21.74 -9.51 7.67
C LYS A 27 22.17 -9.22 6.23
N VAL A 28 23.16 -9.92 5.68
CA VAL A 28 23.62 -9.70 4.30
C VAL A 28 22.52 -10.11 3.33
N THR A 29 21.87 -11.25 3.59
CA THR A 29 20.70 -11.68 2.82
C THR A 29 19.56 -10.67 2.90
N ILE A 30 19.25 -10.13 4.09
CA ILE A 30 18.21 -9.09 4.27
C ILE A 30 18.54 -7.81 3.49
N ASP A 31 19.80 -7.38 3.48
CA ASP A 31 20.24 -6.18 2.75
C ASP A 31 20.14 -6.38 1.23
N LEU A 32 20.48 -7.58 0.73
CA LEU A 32 20.31 -7.93 -0.69
C LEU A 32 18.83 -7.97 -1.09
N LEU A 33 17.97 -8.60 -0.28
CA LEU A 33 16.52 -8.60 -0.51
C LEU A 33 15.95 -7.19 -0.50
N SER A 34 16.41 -6.34 0.44
CA SER A 34 15.98 -4.93 0.54
C SER A 34 16.36 -4.15 -0.71
N LYS A 35 17.60 -4.31 -1.19
CA LYS A 35 18.08 -3.68 -2.43
C LYS A 35 17.29 -4.14 -3.65
N ALA A 36 17.04 -5.44 -3.79
CA ALA A 36 16.26 -5.99 -4.90
C ALA A 36 14.80 -5.50 -4.86
N GLY A 37 14.18 -5.54 -3.68
CA GLY A 37 12.84 -5.05 -3.45
C GLY A 37 12.70 -3.57 -3.77
N PHE A 38 13.69 -2.75 -3.39
CA PHE A 38 13.69 -1.32 -3.69
C PHE A 38 13.83 -1.04 -5.20
N TYR A 39 14.72 -1.73 -5.91
CA TYR A 39 14.79 -1.60 -7.37
C TYR A 39 13.46 -1.97 -8.03
N PHE A 40 12.84 -3.06 -7.58
CA PHE A 40 11.57 -3.48 -8.13
C PHE A 40 10.46 -2.46 -7.82
N TYR A 41 10.39 -1.96 -6.59
CA TYR A 41 9.47 -0.88 -6.20
C TYR A 41 9.62 0.37 -7.07
N GLN A 42 10.85 0.83 -7.28
CA GLN A 42 11.14 1.95 -8.18
C GLN A 42 10.66 1.66 -9.60
N SER A 43 10.81 0.42 -10.08
CA SER A 43 10.31 0.03 -11.41
C SER A 43 8.78 0.18 -11.52
N ILE A 44 8.04 -0.11 -10.44
CA ILE A 44 6.57 0.05 -10.41
C ILE A 44 6.20 1.53 -10.45
N LEU A 45 6.84 2.40 -9.65
CA LEU A 45 6.59 3.85 -9.70
C LEU A 45 6.84 4.45 -11.10
N GLN A 46 7.90 3.98 -11.77
CA GLN A 46 8.22 4.42 -13.13
C GLN A 46 7.22 3.86 -14.14
N LEU A 47 6.76 2.63 -13.98
CA LEU A 47 5.73 2.02 -14.81
C LEU A 47 4.39 2.76 -14.68
N ASP A 48 4.00 3.14 -13.47
CA ASP A 48 2.79 3.95 -13.24
C ASP A 48 2.90 5.30 -13.95
N ALA A 49 4.06 5.97 -13.92
CA ALA A 49 4.27 7.20 -14.68
C ALA A 49 4.19 6.98 -16.22
N VAL A 50 4.62 5.83 -16.73
CA VAL A 50 4.44 5.47 -18.15
C VAL A 50 2.95 5.30 -18.48
N ILE A 51 2.20 4.60 -17.63
CA ILE A 51 0.78 4.28 -17.88
C ILE A 51 -0.11 5.52 -17.71
N ASP A 52 0.04 6.24 -16.61
CA ASP A 52 -0.88 7.31 -16.21
C ASP A 52 -0.50 8.66 -16.83
N ASN A 53 0.80 8.96 -16.95
CA ASN A 53 1.30 10.24 -17.43
C ASN A 53 1.87 10.19 -18.86
N GLN A 54 1.81 9.02 -19.53
CA GLN A 54 2.33 8.81 -20.88
C GLN A 54 3.83 9.13 -21.03
N GLU A 55 4.60 8.99 -19.95
CA GLU A 55 6.05 9.27 -19.92
C GLU A 55 6.85 8.10 -20.53
N ASN A 56 6.59 7.77 -21.79
CA ASN A 56 7.09 6.56 -22.49
C ASN A 56 8.62 6.37 -22.41
N HIS A 57 9.40 7.45 -22.31
CA HIS A 57 10.87 7.39 -22.19
C HIS A 57 11.35 6.64 -20.94
N ARG A 58 10.53 6.58 -19.87
CA ARG A 58 10.85 5.88 -18.62
C ARG A 58 10.85 4.36 -18.76
N ILE A 59 10.34 3.81 -19.87
CA ILE A 59 10.27 2.36 -20.08
C ILE A 59 11.64 1.69 -19.98
N PHE A 60 12.70 2.34 -20.47
CA PHE A 60 14.06 1.79 -20.37
C PHE A 60 14.53 1.70 -18.92
N ASN A 61 14.22 2.72 -18.09
CA ASN A 61 14.50 2.67 -16.66
C ASN A 61 13.71 1.57 -15.95
N VAL A 62 12.44 1.34 -16.33
CA VAL A 62 11.64 0.22 -15.79
C VAL A 62 12.33 -1.11 -16.06
N LEU A 63 12.79 -1.33 -17.30
CA LEU A 63 13.48 -2.55 -17.70
C LEU A 63 14.79 -2.72 -16.94
N ASP A 64 15.63 -1.68 -16.86
CA ASP A 64 16.90 -1.72 -16.14
C ASP A 64 16.72 -2.02 -14.64
N LEU A 65 15.72 -1.41 -14.01
CA LEU A 65 15.41 -1.62 -12.59
C LEU A 65 14.93 -3.05 -12.33
N GLN A 66 14.05 -3.58 -13.18
CA GLN A 66 13.59 -4.96 -13.05
C GLN A 66 14.72 -5.95 -13.29
N GLU A 67 15.57 -5.73 -14.30
CA GLU A 67 16.72 -6.59 -14.57
C GLU A 67 17.69 -6.61 -13.37
N ASN A 68 17.98 -5.45 -12.77
CA ASN A 68 18.84 -5.38 -11.58
C ASN A 68 18.22 -6.07 -10.35
N ALA A 69 16.90 -5.94 -10.15
CA ALA A 69 16.20 -6.66 -9.08
C ALA A 69 16.32 -8.17 -9.29
N ILE A 70 16.04 -8.67 -10.49
CA ILE A 70 16.11 -10.10 -10.82
C ILE A 70 17.54 -10.63 -10.69
N LYS A 71 18.55 -9.89 -11.16
CA LYS A 71 19.97 -10.29 -11.01
C LYS A 71 20.34 -10.55 -9.55
N ILE A 72 19.90 -9.69 -8.64
CA ILE A 72 20.14 -9.87 -7.19
C ILE A 72 19.34 -11.05 -6.67
N LEU A 73 18.05 -11.16 -7.00
CA LEU A 73 17.21 -12.27 -6.54
C LEU A 73 17.76 -13.63 -7.01
N SER A 74 18.32 -13.73 -8.22
CA SER A 74 18.94 -14.94 -8.74
C SER A 74 20.26 -15.31 -8.06
N THR A 75 20.88 -14.43 -7.26
CA THR A 75 22.00 -14.82 -6.39
C THR A 75 21.53 -15.46 -5.08
N ILE A 76 20.24 -15.33 -4.75
CA ILE A 76 19.63 -15.82 -3.51
C ILE A 76 18.81 -17.08 -3.79
N TYR A 77 18.03 -17.07 -4.88
CA TYR A 77 17.11 -18.14 -5.25
C TYR A 77 17.53 -18.77 -6.58
N GLU A 78 17.89 -20.05 -6.52
CA GLU A 78 18.19 -20.87 -7.70
C GLU A 78 16.97 -21.04 -8.61
N ASP A 79 17.22 -21.46 -9.85
CA ASP A 79 16.15 -21.86 -10.76
C ASP A 79 15.36 -23.05 -10.18
N GLY A 80 14.05 -23.05 -10.38
CA GLY A 80 13.14 -24.04 -9.80
C GLY A 80 12.84 -23.86 -8.29
N ASN A 81 13.45 -22.89 -7.60
CA ASN A 81 13.07 -22.56 -6.23
C ASN A 81 11.60 -22.06 -6.17
N ASN A 82 10.86 -22.47 -5.15
CA ASN A 82 9.44 -22.15 -5.00
C ASN A 82 9.16 -20.63 -4.83
N PHE A 83 10.18 -19.83 -4.49
CA PHE A 83 10.12 -18.37 -4.54
C PHE A 83 9.57 -17.86 -5.89
N TRP A 84 10.03 -18.43 -7.02
CA TRP A 84 9.62 -17.97 -8.34
C TRP A 84 8.13 -18.25 -8.62
N ASN A 85 7.56 -19.31 -8.02
CA ASN A 85 6.12 -19.57 -8.11
C ASN A 85 5.30 -18.52 -7.34
N LEU A 86 5.78 -18.11 -6.16
CA LEU A 86 5.16 -17.03 -5.38
C LEU A 86 5.30 -15.69 -6.12
N TRP A 87 6.48 -15.38 -6.66
CA TRP A 87 6.73 -14.21 -7.49
C TRP A 87 5.74 -14.07 -8.66
N GLU A 88 5.54 -15.14 -9.44
CA GLU A 88 4.54 -15.14 -10.51
C GLU A 88 3.11 -14.98 -9.99
N THR A 89 2.82 -15.55 -8.81
CA THR A 89 1.51 -15.38 -8.16
C THR A 89 1.28 -13.93 -7.79
N ARG A 90 2.24 -13.25 -7.15
CA ARG A 90 2.13 -11.82 -6.79
C ARG A 90 2.02 -10.92 -8.01
N LYS A 91 2.75 -11.20 -9.09
CA LYS A 91 2.58 -10.49 -10.38
C LYS A 91 1.17 -10.63 -10.95
N ARG A 92 0.58 -11.83 -10.89
CA ARG A 92 -0.80 -12.04 -11.34
C ARG A 92 -1.80 -11.30 -10.46
N GLU A 93 -1.59 -11.30 -9.15
CA GLU A 93 -2.41 -10.54 -8.19
C GLU A 93 -2.40 -9.05 -8.53
N PHE A 94 -1.21 -8.45 -8.67
CA PHE A 94 -1.06 -7.04 -9.02
C PHE A 94 -1.76 -6.67 -10.34
N ARG A 95 -1.53 -7.44 -11.40
CA ARG A 95 -2.19 -7.22 -12.71
C ARG A 95 -3.71 -7.30 -12.61
N LYS A 96 -4.22 -8.26 -11.83
CA LYS A 96 -5.65 -8.43 -11.61
C LYS A 96 -6.22 -7.26 -10.79
N ALA A 97 -5.45 -6.68 -9.87
CA ALA A 97 -5.84 -5.48 -9.13
C ALA A 97 -6.13 -4.30 -10.08
N ILE A 98 -5.22 -4.03 -11.04
CA ILE A 98 -5.39 -2.97 -12.05
C ILE A 98 -6.68 -3.17 -12.86
N SER A 99 -6.99 -4.40 -13.23
CA SER A 99 -8.22 -4.70 -13.97
C SER A 99 -9.49 -4.56 -13.12
N LEU A 100 -9.42 -4.92 -11.83
CA LEU A 100 -10.57 -4.86 -10.92
C LEU A 100 -10.87 -3.42 -10.49
N GLU A 101 -9.85 -2.60 -10.28
CA GLU A 101 -9.97 -1.19 -9.91
C GLU A 101 -10.84 -0.41 -10.91
N LYS A 102 -10.65 -0.62 -12.21
CA LYS A 102 -11.47 0.00 -13.26
C LYS A 102 -12.97 -0.32 -13.16
N ASN A 103 -13.31 -1.43 -12.52
CA ASN A 103 -14.70 -1.86 -12.34
C ASN A 103 -15.30 -1.38 -11.01
N LEU A 104 -14.52 -0.77 -10.11
CA LEU A 104 -15.02 -0.32 -8.80
C LEU A 104 -16.11 0.75 -8.93
N TRP A 105 -16.05 1.61 -9.95
CA TRP A 105 -17.14 2.58 -10.22
C TRP A 105 -18.48 1.89 -10.53
N ASN A 106 -18.45 0.70 -11.15
CA ASN A 106 -19.67 -0.02 -11.56
C ASN A 106 -20.20 -0.95 -10.47
N ASN A 107 -19.33 -1.43 -9.57
CA ASN A 107 -19.70 -2.34 -8.49
C ASN A 107 -18.94 -1.99 -7.19
N PRO A 108 -19.18 -0.80 -6.63
CA PRO A 108 -18.48 -0.35 -5.44
C PRO A 108 -19.00 -1.15 -4.23
N SER A 109 -18.11 -1.93 -3.64
CA SER A 109 -18.34 -2.60 -2.36
C SER A 109 -17.06 -2.58 -1.56
N GLU A 110 -17.18 -2.55 -0.24
CA GLU A 110 -16.02 -2.60 0.65
C GLU A 110 -15.22 -3.89 0.44
N GLU A 111 -15.88 -5.01 0.16
CA GLU A 111 -15.21 -6.27 -0.17
C GLU A 111 -14.34 -6.15 -1.42
N ASN A 112 -14.89 -5.59 -2.51
CA ASN A 112 -14.16 -5.40 -3.76
C ASN A 112 -13.01 -4.41 -3.58
N TYR A 113 -13.24 -3.31 -2.87
CA TYR A 113 -12.23 -2.30 -2.59
C TYR A 113 -11.07 -2.89 -1.76
N ASN A 114 -11.39 -3.58 -0.66
CA ASN A 114 -10.40 -4.22 0.20
C ASN A 114 -9.57 -5.25 -0.56
N LYS A 115 -10.20 -6.00 -1.46
CA LYS A 115 -9.53 -6.95 -2.34
C LYS A 115 -8.58 -6.26 -3.31
N VAL A 116 -8.99 -5.13 -3.90
CA VAL A 116 -8.11 -4.34 -4.78
C VAL A 116 -6.92 -3.78 -4.01
N ALA A 117 -7.12 -3.18 -2.83
CA ALA A 117 -6.05 -2.66 -1.99
C ALA A 117 -5.01 -3.74 -1.62
N ASP A 118 -5.48 -4.92 -1.18
CA ASP A 118 -4.63 -6.06 -0.86
C ASP A 118 -3.86 -6.63 -2.07
N MET A 119 -4.45 -6.57 -3.26
CA MET A 119 -3.82 -7.07 -4.49
C MET A 119 -2.86 -6.03 -5.11
N LYS A 120 -3.14 -4.73 -4.96
CA LYS A 120 -2.21 -3.65 -5.35
C LYS A 120 -0.93 -3.70 -4.54
N SER A 121 -1.02 -4.09 -3.27
CA SER A 121 0.13 -4.25 -2.38
C SER A 121 0.86 -5.60 -2.52
N ALA A 122 0.51 -6.43 -3.52
CA ALA A 122 1.04 -7.80 -3.66
C ALA A 122 2.57 -7.88 -3.74
N PHE A 123 3.26 -6.86 -4.24
CA PHE A 123 4.73 -6.84 -4.25
C PHE A 123 5.34 -6.62 -2.86
N GLY A 124 4.63 -5.98 -1.93
CA GLY A 124 5.03 -5.95 -0.52
C GLY A 124 5.02 -7.35 0.09
N LYS A 125 4.08 -8.21 -0.32
CA LYS A 125 4.00 -9.61 0.12
C LYS A 125 5.20 -10.44 -0.35
N VAL A 126 5.85 -10.07 -1.45
CA VAL A 126 7.07 -10.75 -1.92
C VAL A 126 8.17 -10.68 -0.87
N ALA A 127 8.25 -9.60 -0.09
CA ALA A 127 9.21 -9.50 1.00
C ALA A 127 8.96 -10.59 2.07
N ILE A 128 7.69 -10.80 2.43
CA ILE A 128 7.26 -11.85 3.37
C ILE A 128 7.50 -13.25 2.76
N ASP A 129 7.11 -13.43 1.49
CA ASP A 129 7.34 -14.67 0.73
C ASP A 129 8.83 -15.05 0.71
N SER A 130 9.71 -14.06 0.50
CA SER A 130 11.17 -14.24 0.43
C SER A 130 11.72 -14.80 1.74
N LEU A 131 11.37 -14.19 2.87
CA LEU A 131 11.83 -14.62 4.18
C LEU A 131 11.26 -15.99 4.56
N PHE A 132 9.98 -16.22 4.25
CA PHE A 132 9.34 -17.51 4.50
C PHE A 132 10.04 -18.65 3.75
N ILE A 133 10.31 -18.48 2.45
CA ILE A 133 10.99 -19.50 1.64
C ILE A 133 12.41 -19.77 2.14
N PHE A 134 13.10 -18.74 2.63
CA PHE A 134 14.46 -18.88 3.16
C PHE A 134 14.49 -19.57 4.53
N SER A 135 13.36 -19.54 5.26
CA SER A 135 13.27 -20.07 6.62
C SER A 135 12.88 -21.56 6.63
N GLU A 136 13.77 -22.45 7.08
CA GLU A 136 13.60 -23.91 6.97
C GLU A 136 12.65 -24.57 8.01
N ASN A 137 11.88 -23.81 8.79
CA ASN A 137 11.14 -24.32 9.96
C ASN A 137 9.60 -24.38 9.78
N SER A 138 8.95 -25.40 10.33
CA SER A 138 7.50 -25.66 10.20
C SER A 138 6.62 -24.63 10.91
N ASN A 139 7.09 -24.02 12.01
CA ASN A 139 6.39 -22.90 12.68
C ASN A 139 6.28 -21.64 11.80
N ASN A 140 7.05 -21.56 10.71
CA ASN A 140 7.07 -20.39 9.84
C ASN A 140 5.78 -20.25 9.03
N SER A 141 4.96 -21.30 8.91
CA SER A 141 3.69 -21.23 8.19
C SER A 141 2.62 -20.42 8.92
N GLU A 142 2.55 -20.51 10.26
CA GLU A 142 1.63 -19.68 11.04
C GLU A 142 2.08 -18.22 11.02
N ILE A 143 3.37 -17.97 11.27
CA ILE A 143 3.98 -16.64 11.19
C ILE A 143 3.72 -16.01 9.82
N TYR A 144 4.01 -16.74 8.74
CA TYR A 144 3.79 -16.30 7.37
C TYR A 144 2.34 -15.87 7.12
N ASN A 145 1.37 -16.69 7.53
CA ASN A 145 -0.05 -16.38 7.34
C ASN A 145 -0.48 -15.14 8.14
N LEU A 146 -0.03 -15.02 9.40
CA LEU A 146 -0.31 -13.86 10.24
C LEU A 146 0.30 -12.57 9.66
N LEU A 147 1.53 -12.64 9.12
CA LEU A 147 2.18 -11.50 8.47
C LEU A 147 1.46 -11.09 7.19
N LEU A 148 1.04 -12.04 6.36
CA LEU A 148 0.25 -11.72 5.16
C LEU A 148 -1.10 -11.08 5.51
N GLU A 149 -1.77 -11.57 6.56
CA GLU A 149 -3.04 -11.01 7.01
C GLU A 149 -2.86 -9.62 7.64
N SER A 150 -1.80 -9.42 8.41
CA SER A 150 -1.41 -8.10 8.93
C SER A 150 -1.11 -7.12 7.80
N HIS A 151 -0.31 -7.53 6.81
CA HIS A 151 0.01 -6.73 5.62
C HIS A 151 -1.23 -6.39 4.81
N LYS A 152 -2.17 -7.32 4.65
CA LYS A 152 -3.47 -7.05 4.03
C LYS A 152 -4.18 -5.91 4.74
N TYR A 153 -4.36 -6.01 6.05
CA TYR A 153 -5.03 -4.96 6.82
C TYR A 153 -4.29 -3.63 6.79
N PHE A 154 -2.96 -3.65 6.89
CA PHE A 154 -2.14 -2.45 6.70
C PHE A 154 -2.39 -1.81 5.34
N SER A 155 -2.37 -2.59 4.26
CA SER A 155 -2.57 -2.06 2.91
C SER A 155 -3.96 -1.46 2.66
N ILE A 156 -4.99 -2.00 3.32
CA ILE A 156 -6.35 -1.43 3.27
C ILE A 156 -6.39 -0.09 4.02
N GLY A 157 -5.82 -0.03 5.23
CA GLY A 157 -5.70 1.21 5.99
C GLY A 157 -4.91 2.27 5.22
N PHE A 158 -3.78 1.89 4.64
CA PHE A 158 -2.93 2.75 3.82
C PHE A 158 -3.68 3.30 2.61
N GLN A 159 -4.36 2.46 1.82
CA GLN A 159 -5.11 2.93 0.64
C GLN A 159 -6.26 3.86 1.03
N LEU A 160 -6.96 3.62 2.15
CA LEU A 160 -7.99 4.54 2.64
C LEU A 160 -7.40 5.91 3.01
N TYR A 161 -6.22 5.94 3.61
CA TYR A 161 -5.53 7.19 3.89
C TYR A 161 -5.13 7.92 2.60
N ASP A 162 -4.52 7.20 1.65
CA ASP A 162 -4.15 7.76 0.35
C ASP A 162 -5.36 8.35 -0.37
N ASP A 163 -6.50 7.63 -0.43
CA ASP A 163 -7.72 8.13 -1.07
C ASP A 163 -8.24 9.44 -0.44
N ILE A 164 -8.04 9.66 0.87
CA ILE A 164 -8.39 10.91 1.56
C ILE A 164 -7.47 12.05 1.11
N ILE A 165 -6.16 11.80 1.05
CA ILE A 165 -5.15 12.81 0.72
C ILE A 165 -5.19 13.17 -0.76
N ASP A 166 -5.36 12.17 -1.62
CA ASP A 166 -5.31 12.31 -3.08
C ASP A 166 -6.69 12.58 -3.69
N PHE A 167 -7.72 12.84 -2.86
CA PHE A 167 -9.10 13.16 -3.26
C PHE A 167 -9.17 14.05 -4.52
N THR A 168 -8.43 15.17 -4.51
CA THR A 168 -8.46 16.14 -5.62
C THR A 168 -7.73 15.62 -6.85
N GLU A 169 -6.60 14.92 -6.67
CA GLU A 169 -5.81 14.39 -7.77
C GLU A 169 -6.58 13.29 -8.50
N ASP A 170 -7.10 12.31 -7.76
CA ASP A 170 -7.81 11.16 -8.32
C ASP A 170 -9.13 11.55 -8.97
N PHE A 171 -9.86 12.49 -8.38
CA PHE A 171 -11.09 13.03 -8.96
C PHE A 171 -10.82 13.63 -10.35
N ASN A 172 -9.76 14.44 -10.48
CA ASN A 172 -9.39 15.05 -11.74
C ASN A 172 -8.91 14.02 -12.79
N LYS A 173 -8.21 12.97 -12.34
CA LYS A 173 -7.78 11.85 -13.19
C LYS A 173 -8.90 10.86 -13.52
N LYS A 174 -10.08 11.00 -12.92
CA LYS A 174 -11.21 10.06 -13.00
C LYS A 174 -10.82 8.64 -12.54
N GLN A 175 -9.85 8.55 -11.65
CA GLN A 175 -9.50 7.30 -10.98
C GLN A 175 -10.55 7.01 -9.90
N PHE A 176 -10.82 5.74 -9.65
CA PHE A 176 -11.70 5.38 -8.54
C PHE A 176 -11.03 5.78 -7.24
N ASN A 177 -11.77 6.47 -6.37
CA ASN A 177 -11.30 6.92 -5.08
C ASN A 177 -12.45 6.74 -4.08
N TRP A 178 -12.19 6.03 -2.99
CA TRP A 178 -13.22 5.66 -2.02
C TRP A 178 -13.78 6.88 -1.28
N ALA A 179 -12.96 7.91 -1.04
CA ALA A 179 -13.41 9.15 -0.42
C ALA A 179 -14.38 9.94 -1.30
N VAL A 180 -14.08 10.03 -2.60
CA VAL A 180 -15.01 10.62 -3.59
C VAL A 180 -16.32 9.84 -3.64
N TYR A 181 -16.23 8.50 -3.67
CA TYR A 181 -17.41 7.63 -3.69
C TYR A 181 -18.29 7.81 -2.44
N GLU A 182 -17.72 7.81 -1.25
CA GLU A 182 -18.49 8.00 -0.01
C GLU A 182 -19.17 9.37 0.06
N LEU A 183 -18.47 10.45 -0.33
CA LEU A 183 -19.08 11.78 -0.40
C LEU A 183 -20.26 11.81 -1.39
N SER A 184 -20.15 11.11 -2.52
CA SER A 184 -21.21 11.08 -3.54
C SER A 184 -22.53 10.44 -3.04
N LYS A 185 -22.48 9.66 -1.95
CA LYS A 185 -23.68 9.08 -1.34
C LYS A 185 -24.49 10.08 -0.52
N THR A 186 -23.81 11.08 0.04
CA THR A 186 -24.42 12.09 0.93
C THR A 186 -24.68 13.41 0.20
N LEU A 187 -23.98 13.64 -0.92
CA LEU A 187 -23.97 14.91 -1.63
C LEU A 187 -24.23 14.77 -3.13
N ASP A 188 -25.17 15.55 -3.65
CA ASP A 188 -25.38 15.69 -5.10
C ASP A 188 -24.36 16.66 -5.70
N PHE A 189 -23.36 16.12 -6.40
CA PHE A 189 -22.25 16.87 -6.97
C PHE A 189 -22.69 17.86 -8.07
N SER A 190 -23.84 17.63 -8.71
CA SER A 190 -24.33 18.49 -9.78
C SER A 190 -24.65 19.91 -9.28
N LYS A 191 -25.08 20.03 -8.02
CA LYS A 191 -25.34 21.32 -7.34
C LYS A 191 -24.09 22.20 -7.23
N TYR A 192 -22.92 21.58 -7.21
CA TYR A 192 -21.63 22.25 -7.13
C TYR A 192 -20.89 22.23 -8.48
N LYS A 193 -21.58 21.90 -9.58
CA LYS A 193 -21.02 21.81 -10.93
C LYS A 193 -19.77 20.92 -11.01
N TYR A 194 -19.67 19.92 -10.13
CA TYR A 194 -18.49 19.05 -10.02
C TYR A 194 -17.17 19.81 -9.74
N ASP A 195 -17.23 20.97 -9.07
CA ASP A 195 -16.03 21.70 -8.66
C ASP A 195 -15.30 20.94 -7.54
N VAL A 196 -14.19 20.30 -7.90
CA VAL A 196 -13.39 19.47 -6.99
C VAL A 196 -12.91 20.20 -5.75
N ASN A 197 -12.63 21.51 -5.82
CA ASN A 197 -12.16 22.26 -4.67
C ASN A 197 -13.29 22.48 -3.66
N ILE A 198 -14.52 22.69 -4.14
CA ILE A 198 -15.70 22.79 -3.29
C ILE A 198 -16.02 21.43 -2.68
N LEU A 199 -16.03 20.38 -3.49
CA LEU A 199 -16.31 19.02 -3.04
C LEU A 199 -15.31 18.55 -1.97
N ASN A 200 -14.01 18.80 -2.18
CA ASN A 200 -12.97 18.47 -1.21
C ASN A 200 -13.17 19.22 0.12
N LYS A 201 -13.54 20.51 0.08
CA LYS A 201 -13.88 21.25 1.31
C LYS A 201 -15.09 20.66 2.04
N LEU A 202 -16.15 20.32 1.29
CA LEU A 202 -17.37 19.73 1.86
C LEU A 202 -17.09 18.36 2.50
N PHE A 203 -16.24 17.54 1.88
CA PHE A 203 -15.78 16.27 2.43
C PHE A 203 -15.12 16.38 3.81
N TYR A 204 -14.45 17.50 4.08
CA TYR A 204 -13.89 17.79 5.40
C TYR A 204 -14.92 18.37 6.37
N ILE A 205 -15.80 19.26 5.90
CA ILE A 205 -16.79 19.94 6.74
C ILE A 205 -17.94 19.01 7.17
N ASP A 206 -18.39 18.11 6.30
CA ASP A 206 -19.55 17.25 6.57
C ASP A 206 -19.23 16.02 7.44
N GLY A 207 -17.96 15.80 7.75
CA GLY A 207 -17.48 14.71 8.59
C GLY A 207 -17.19 13.40 7.86
N THR A 208 -17.41 13.30 6.55
CA THR A 208 -17.10 12.09 5.76
C THR A 208 -15.62 11.73 5.85
N SER A 209 -14.73 12.72 5.81
CA SER A 209 -13.29 12.52 6.01
C SER A 209 -12.93 11.91 7.37
N VAL A 210 -13.58 12.34 8.46
CA VAL A 210 -13.37 11.83 9.82
C VAL A 210 -13.73 10.35 9.90
N ILE A 211 -14.86 9.96 9.31
CA ILE A 211 -15.30 8.57 9.24
C ILE A 211 -14.26 7.71 8.50
N LEU A 212 -13.70 8.22 7.41
CA LEU A 212 -12.69 7.48 6.64
C LEU A 212 -11.33 7.40 7.32
N PHE A 213 -10.89 8.45 8.02
CA PHE A 213 -9.70 8.38 8.87
C PHE A 213 -9.87 7.32 9.97
N GLU A 214 -11.03 7.27 10.62
CA GLU A 214 -11.34 6.25 11.64
C GLU A 214 -11.37 4.84 11.05
N LYS A 215 -11.91 4.69 9.84
CA LYS A 215 -11.90 3.41 9.13
C LYS A 215 -10.47 2.97 8.78
N SER A 216 -9.61 3.90 8.36
CA SER A 216 -8.21 3.60 8.10
C SER A 216 -7.49 3.13 9.38
N ILE A 217 -7.64 3.86 10.49
CA ILE A 217 -7.10 3.49 11.81
C ILE A 217 -7.63 2.12 12.26
N TYR A 218 -8.92 1.84 12.07
CA TYR A 218 -9.51 0.53 12.38
C TYR A 218 -8.82 -0.63 11.65
N TYR A 219 -8.42 -0.44 10.39
CA TYR A 219 -7.67 -1.45 9.66
C TYR A 219 -6.23 -1.58 10.16
N LEU A 220 -5.56 -0.49 10.58
CA LEU A 220 -4.25 -0.57 11.21
C LEU A 220 -4.31 -1.30 12.57
N GLU A 221 -5.35 -1.05 13.37
CA GLU A 221 -5.60 -1.77 14.62
C GLU A 221 -5.80 -3.28 14.39
N LYS A 222 -6.52 -3.65 13.32
CA LYS A 222 -6.61 -5.05 12.90
C LYS A 222 -5.25 -5.62 12.51
N ALA A 223 -4.42 -4.88 11.79
CA ALA A 223 -3.08 -5.30 11.41
C ALA A 223 -2.20 -5.61 12.64
N LYS A 224 -2.26 -4.76 13.68
CA LYS A 224 -1.57 -4.97 14.97
C LYS A 224 -2.10 -6.20 15.70
N LYS A 225 -3.42 -6.30 15.82
CA LYS A 225 -4.08 -7.39 16.56
C LYS A 225 -3.75 -8.79 16.01
N VAL A 226 -3.61 -8.92 14.70
CA VAL A 226 -3.26 -10.20 14.06
C VAL A 226 -1.87 -10.69 14.49
N ILE A 227 -0.92 -9.78 14.68
CA ILE A 227 0.47 -10.10 15.03
C ILE A 227 0.75 -9.98 16.53
N GLU A 228 -0.25 -9.71 17.36
CA GLU A 228 -0.12 -9.51 18.81
C GLU A 228 0.45 -10.73 19.54
N LYS A 229 0.33 -11.93 18.93
CA LYS A 229 0.91 -13.18 19.44
C LYS A 229 2.35 -13.44 18.98
N LEU A 230 2.84 -12.67 18.01
CA LEU A 230 4.21 -12.75 17.53
C LEU A 230 5.13 -11.91 18.44
N PRO A 231 6.46 -12.01 18.31
CA PRO A 231 7.38 -11.14 19.05
C PRO A 231 6.96 -9.67 18.96
N PRO A 232 6.83 -8.97 20.11
CA PRO A 232 6.27 -7.61 20.15
C PRO A 232 7.25 -6.54 19.67
N ASP A 233 8.55 -6.80 19.78
CA ASP A 233 9.59 -5.88 19.33
C ASP A 233 9.89 -6.19 17.85
N SER A 234 9.16 -5.54 16.94
CA SER A 234 9.41 -5.67 15.50
C SER A 234 9.31 -4.34 14.75
N LEU A 235 10.15 -4.20 13.74
CA LEU A 235 10.13 -3.02 12.88
C LEU A 235 8.81 -2.90 12.07
N TRP A 236 8.13 -4.02 11.81
CA TRP A 236 6.80 -4.02 11.19
C TRP A 236 5.74 -3.44 12.11
N LEU A 237 5.73 -3.81 13.40
CA LEU A 237 4.79 -3.23 14.37
C LEU A 237 5.03 -1.73 14.52
N ASP A 238 6.30 -1.31 14.63
CA ASP A 238 6.68 0.10 14.68
C ASP A 238 6.18 0.85 13.44
N THR A 239 6.32 0.26 12.25
CA THR A 239 5.83 0.85 10.99
C THR A 239 4.32 1.05 11.00
N ILE A 240 3.54 0.09 11.52
CA ILE A 240 2.09 0.23 11.65
C ILE A 240 1.75 1.38 12.62
N CYS A 241 2.42 1.42 13.78
CA CYS A 241 2.20 2.44 14.81
C CYS A 241 2.58 3.86 14.33
N ASP A 242 3.70 4.01 13.64
CA ASP A 242 4.15 5.29 13.08
C ASP A 242 3.20 5.80 12.00
N PHE A 243 2.68 4.89 11.18
CA PHE A 243 1.70 5.25 10.16
C PHE A 243 0.37 5.66 10.81
N GLU A 244 -0.12 4.91 11.80
CA GLU A 244 -1.31 5.29 12.56
C GLU A 244 -1.18 6.68 13.20
N LYS A 245 -0.03 6.96 13.81
CA LYS A 245 0.28 8.29 14.36
C LYS A 245 0.23 9.38 13.29
N THR A 246 0.74 9.10 12.09
CA THR A 246 0.66 10.02 10.95
C THR A 246 -0.79 10.31 10.56
N ILE A 247 -1.65 9.29 10.56
CA ILE A 247 -3.07 9.46 10.28
C ILE A 247 -3.74 10.33 11.36
N LEU A 248 -3.51 10.03 12.64
CA LEU A 248 -4.06 10.78 13.76
C LEU A 248 -3.66 12.26 13.70
N GLN A 249 -2.38 12.55 13.48
CA GLN A 249 -1.89 13.93 13.34
C GLN A 249 -2.52 14.66 12.15
N THR A 250 -2.71 13.95 11.03
CA THR A 250 -3.37 14.51 9.84
C THR A 250 -4.84 14.82 10.13
N LYS A 251 -5.57 13.88 10.74
CA LYS A 251 -6.96 14.00 11.14
C LYS A 251 -7.16 15.22 12.06
N ASP A 252 -6.33 15.37 13.10
CA ASP A 252 -6.43 16.46 14.06
C ASP A 252 -6.16 17.83 13.43
N SER A 253 -5.15 17.90 12.54
CA SER A 253 -4.80 19.13 11.82
C SER A 253 -5.94 19.62 10.92
N VAL A 254 -6.60 18.70 10.26
CA VAL A 254 -7.74 18.99 9.39
C VAL A 254 -8.95 19.44 10.21
N ASN A 255 -9.28 18.73 11.31
CA ASN A 255 -10.40 19.10 12.17
C ASN A 255 -10.21 20.49 12.80
N CYS A 256 -9.01 20.86 13.23
CA CYS A 256 -8.75 22.19 13.77
C CYS A 256 -8.97 23.31 12.73
N ASN A 257 -8.60 23.07 11.47
CA ASN A 257 -8.71 24.08 10.41
C ASN A 257 -10.15 24.36 9.98
N TYR A 258 -11.03 23.34 10.01
CA TYR A 258 -12.41 23.51 9.56
C TYR A 258 -13.39 23.92 10.68
N VAL A 259 -13.05 23.67 11.96
CA VAL A 259 -13.84 24.14 13.12
C VAL A 259 -13.66 25.65 13.39
N ILE A 260 -12.55 26.26 12.96
CA ILE A 260 -12.30 27.70 13.14
C ILE A 260 -12.94 28.54 12.01
N SER A 261 -13.33 27.91 10.90
CA SER A 261 -13.91 28.58 9.73
C SER A 261 -15.44 28.54 9.63
N SER A 262 -16.13 27.99 10.63
CA SER A 262 -17.60 27.94 10.76
C SER A 262 -18.10 28.96 11.78
#